data_AF-A0A7C6ME24-F1
#
_entry.id   AF-A0A7C6ME24-F1
#
_cell.length_a   1.000
_cell.length_b   1.000
_cell.length_c   1.000
_cell.angle_alpha   90.00
_cell.angle_beta   90.00
_cell.angle_gamma   90.00
#
_symmetry.space_group_name_H-M   'P 1'
#
loop_
_entity.id
_entity.type
_entity.pdbx_description
1 polymer ?
#
loop_
_entity_poly.entity_id
_entity_poly.type
_entity_poly.pdbx_seq_one_letter_code
_entity_poly.pdbx_strand_id
1 'polypeptide(L)'
;MVSTEKCYETNNFSVLECVKDSGEWFYRVCIYAQRAPYLSADAGIIRMRVLLGFIESRSVVIDATIKSEGTLQYLSIICASGADPVLFSRIMSKTAPGAILEELSPEKTSEYVTASALRKENSIPIPRSSSMQSVMESRTVLLSLLIEYRALIAECKSFIESDRVSFQNDGLSETSSNLTIPFLFFEVDGIVHGIPEFQIESMSLGGGGQHIIHVAYIFGPRVVLCDDILTVQDVDIVHCQIQKKIKKGYYEARVKNTREAEKFVLVVPSFL
;
A
#
# COMPACT_ATOMS: atom_id res chain seq x y z
N MET A 1 3.05 -8.82 1.10
CA MET A 1 3.20 -7.46 1.66
C MET A 1 4.70 -7.23 1.81
N VAL A 2 5.31 -6.40 0.94
CA VAL A 2 6.76 -6.20 0.93
C VAL A 2 7.09 -5.12 1.95
N SER A 3 7.55 -5.53 3.12
CA SER A 3 8.09 -4.60 4.11
C SER A 3 9.50 -4.20 3.66
N THR A 4 9.72 -2.89 3.47
CA THR A 4 11.08 -2.32 3.36
C THR A 4 11.74 -2.16 4.73
N GLU A 5 11.14 -2.69 5.79
CA GLU A 5 11.81 -2.79 7.08
C GLU A 5 13.04 -3.68 6.90
N LYS A 6 14.11 -3.33 7.62
CA LYS A 6 14.92 -4.35 8.24
C LYS A 6 13.99 -5.29 9.01
N CYS A 7 13.48 -6.34 8.38
CA CYS A 7 13.62 -7.62 9.05
C CYS A 7 15.14 -7.82 9.18
N TYR A 8 15.57 -8.36 10.31
CA TYR A 8 16.93 -8.87 10.51
C TYR A 8 17.97 -7.96 11.19
N GLU A 9 17.71 -7.64 12.46
CA GLU A 9 18.74 -7.90 13.49
C GLU A 9 18.92 -9.43 13.73
N THR A 10 17.97 -10.23 13.23
CA THR A 10 17.88 -11.69 13.22
C THR A 10 18.45 -12.33 11.94
N ASN A 11 18.43 -13.66 11.89
CA ASN A 11 18.98 -14.50 10.82
C ASN A 11 18.06 -14.52 9.56
N ASN A 12 18.47 -13.91 8.43
CA ASN A 12 17.70 -13.92 7.15
C ASN A 12 17.63 -15.30 6.48
N PHE A 13 18.38 -16.30 6.97
CA PHE A 13 18.37 -17.63 6.38
C PHE A 13 16.98 -18.28 6.51
N SER A 14 16.18 -17.91 7.52
CA SER A 14 14.79 -18.38 7.63
C SER A 14 13.91 -18.03 6.44
N VAL A 15 13.99 -16.79 5.92
CA VAL A 15 13.26 -16.38 4.72
C VAL A 15 13.86 -17.03 3.49
N LEU A 16 15.19 -17.13 3.41
CA LEU A 16 15.85 -17.79 2.30
C LEU A 16 15.41 -19.26 2.16
N GLU A 17 15.38 -20.02 3.25
CA GLU A 17 14.94 -21.41 3.23
C GLU A 17 13.45 -21.52 2.86
N CYS A 18 12.59 -20.67 3.42
CA CYS A 18 11.16 -20.64 3.07
C CYS A 18 10.91 -20.38 1.57
N VAL A 19 11.75 -19.59 0.92
CA VAL A 19 11.58 -19.24 -0.50
C VAL A 19 12.31 -20.22 -1.44
N LYS A 20 13.33 -20.94 -0.97
CA LYS A 20 13.89 -22.07 -1.72
C LYS A 20 12.83 -23.17 -1.93
N ASP A 21 12.01 -23.41 -0.92
CA ASP A 21 10.96 -24.44 -0.96
C ASP A 21 9.80 -24.08 -1.89
N SER A 22 9.61 -22.79 -2.25
CA SER A 22 8.51 -22.33 -3.09
C SER A 22 8.77 -22.43 -4.60
N GLY A 23 10.00 -22.75 -5.01
CA GLY A 23 10.37 -22.88 -6.44
C GLY A 23 10.36 -21.55 -7.21
N GLU A 24 10.49 -20.43 -6.51
CA GLU A 24 10.54 -19.09 -7.10
C GLU A 24 11.89 -18.77 -7.75
N TRP A 25 11.89 -17.79 -8.65
CA TRP A 25 13.12 -17.28 -9.28
C TRP A 25 13.80 -16.28 -8.35
N PHE A 26 15.13 -16.35 -8.26
CA PHE A 26 15.91 -15.43 -7.44
C PHE A 26 16.50 -14.29 -8.27
N TYR A 27 16.40 -13.08 -7.75
CA TYR A 27 16.87 -11.88 -8.41
C TYR A 27 17.70 -11.01 -7.47
N ARG A 28 18.72 -10.39 -8.04
CA ARG A 28 19.41 -9.26 -7.47
C ARG A 28 19.07 -8.01 -8.25
N VAL A 29 18.60 -7.00 -7.53
CA VAL A 29 18.25 -5.69 -8.06
C VAL A 29 19.21 -4.66 -7.48
N CYS A 30 20.02 -4.07 -8.36
CA CYS A 30 21.02 -3.07 -8.01
C CYS A 30 20.61 -1.71 -8.56
N ILE A 31 20.63 -0.70 -7.71
CA ILE A 31 20.30 0.68 -8.09
C ILE A 31 21.48 1.54 -7.70
N TYR A 32 22.03 2.28 -8.65
CA TYR A 32 23.25 3.08 -8.46
C TYR A 32 22.90 4.55 -8.35
N ALA A 33 23.61 5.28 -7.49
CA ALA A 33 23.60 6.73 -7.52
C ALA A 33 24.88 7.35 -6.95
N GLN A 34 25.18 8.57 -7.42
CA GLN A 34 26.52 9.19 -7.29
C GLN A 34 26.80 9.84 -5.92
N ARG A 35 25.79 10.10 -5.07
CA ARG A 35 25.97 10.63 -3.69
C ARG A 35 24.77 10.28 -2.80
N ALA A 36 25.02 9.77 -1.58
CA ALA A 36 24.07 9.45 -0.48
C ALA A 36 22.56 9.54 -0.79
N PRO A 37 22.07 8.77 -1.77
CA PRO A 37 20.83 9.08 -2.47
C PRO A 37 19.66 8.27 -1.96
N TYR A 38 19.82 7.54 -0.86
CA TYR A 38 18.77 6.72 -0.25
C TYR A 38 18.13 7.38 0.98
N LEU A 39 18.60 8.60 1.31
CA LEU A 39 18.21 9.38 2.48
C LEU A 39 17.43 10.66 2.14
N SER A 40 17.54 11.18 0.92
CA SER A 40 16.86 12.43 0.51
C SER A 40 15.37 12.21 0.18
N ALA A 41 14.60 13.28 0.03
CA ALA A 41 13.19 13.19 -0.40
C ALA A 41 13.07 12.59 -1.81
N ASP A 42 13.97 12.94 -2.73
CA ASP A 42 14.02 12.36 -4.09
C ASP A 42 14.34 10.85 -4.07
N ALA A 43 15.08 10.40 -3.06
CA ALA A 43 15.28 8.97 -2.77
C ALA A 43 13.99 8.23 -2.46
N GLY A 44 13.02 8.92 -1.87
CA GLY A 44 11.71 8.37 -1.54
C GLY A 44 11.00 7.89 -2.80
N ILE A 45 11.06 8.67 -3.89
CA ILE A 45 10.44 8.32 -5.18
C ILE A 45 11.07 7.06 -5.76
N ILE A 46 12.40 6.94 -5.72
CA ILE A 46 13.12 5.77 -6.23
C ILE A 46 12.74 4.53 -5.38
N ARG A 47 12.76 4.64 -4.05
CA ARG A 47 12.36 3.54 -3.15
C ARG A 47 10.91 3.11 -3.36
N MET A 48 9.99 4.06 -3.52
CA MET A 48 8.58 3.78 -3.81
C MET A 48 8.40 3.08 -5.16
N ARG A 49 9.11 3.52 -6.20
CA ARG A 49 9.08 2.89 -7.52
C ARG A 49 9.57 1.45 -7.51
N VAL A 50 10.64 1.19 -6.78
CA VAL A 50 11.20 -0.16 -6.60
C VAL A 50 10.24 -1.05 -5.83
N LEU A 51 9.64 -0.52 -4.76
CA LEU A 51 8.62 -1.21 -3.99
C LEU A 51 7.40 -1.57 -4.85
N LEU A 52 6.93 -0.65 -5.70
CA LEU A 52 5.87 -0.93 -6.66
C LEU A 52 6.25 -2.06 -7.62
N GLY A 53 7.48 -2.05 -8.14
CA GLY A 53 7.99 -3.15 -8.97
C GLY A 53 7.99 -4.50 -8.26
N PHE A 54 8.37 -4.54 -6.98
CA PHE A 54 8.30 -5.74 -6.16
C PHE A 54 6.88 -6.20 -5.85
N ILE A 55 5.95 -5.27 -5.63
CA ILE A 55 4.54 -5.60 -5.43
C ILE A 55 3.96 -6.20 -6.73
N GLU A 56 4.19 -5.55 -7.87
CA GLU A 56 3.70 -5.99 -9.18
C GLU A 56 4.26 -7.36 -9.57
N SER A 57 5.52 -7.63 -9.23
CA SER A 57 6.17 -8.93 -9.46
C SER A 57 5.91 -9.96 -8.36
N ARG A 58 5.10 -9.64 -7.33
CA ARG A 58 4.86 -10.51 -6.17
C ARG A 58 6.15 -11.00 -5.51
N SER A 59 7.13 -10.12 -5.41
CA SER A 59 8.45 -10.45 -4.89
C SER A 59 8.46 -10.52 -3.36
N VAL A 60 9.24 -11.46 -2.83
CA VAL A 60 9.65 -11.52 -1.42
C VAL A 60 11.07 -10.98 -1.33
N VAL A 61 11.28 -9.93 -0.53
CA VAL A 61 12.62 -9.37 -0.27
C VAL A 61 13.31 -10.21 0.80
N ILE A 62 14.48 -10.75 0.46
CA ILE A 62 15.31 -11.62 1.32
C ILE A 62 16.36 -10.79 2.07
N ASP A 63 17.02 -9.87 1.36
CA ASP A 63 18.01 -8.96 1.94
C ASP A 63 18.06 -7.64 1.17
N ALA A 64 18.40 -6.54 1.85
CA ALA A 64 18.58 -5.24 1.24
C ALA A 64 19.73 -4.50 1.93
N THR A 65 20.74 -4.12 1.16
CA THR A 65 21.94 -3.45 1.68
C THR A 65 22.33 -2.25 0.84
N ILE A 66 22.81 -1.19 1.50
CA ILE A 66 23.49 -0.08 0.84
C ILE A 66 24.98 -0.39 0.86
N LYS A 67 25.58 -0.49 -0.33
CA LYS A 67 27.01 -0.69 -0.52
C LYS A 67 27.66 0.57 -1.06
N SER A 68 28.88 0.85 -0.63
CA SER A 68 29.69 1.95 -1.11
C SER A 68 30.97 1.40 -1.74
N GLU A 69 31.20 1.69 -3.00
CA GLU A 69 32.40 1.34 -3.75
C GLU A 69 33.04 2.65 -4.28
N GLY A 70 34.00 3.19 -3.53
CA GLY A 70 34.58 4.50 -3.82
C GLY A 70 33.55 5.62 -3.67
N THR A 71 33.30 6.37 -4.75
CA THR A 71 32.27 7.44 -4.81
C THR A 71 30.89 6.92 -5.18
N LEU A 72 30.77 5.66 -5.61
CA LEU A 72 29.50 5.07 -6.00
C LEU A 72 28.82 4.44 -4.79
N GLN A 73 27.55 4.79 -4.58
CA GLN A 73 26.71 4.12 -3.61
C GLN A 73 25.56 3.42 -4.34
N TYR A 74 25.26 2.20 -3.93
CA TYR A 74 24.18 1.44 -4.55
C TYR A 74 23.35 0.68 -3.52
N LEU A 75 22.05 0.60 -3.78
CA LEU A 75 21.12 -0.27 -3.07
C LEU A 75 21.12 -1.62 -3.79
N SER A 76 21.53 -2.66 -3.08
CA SER A 76 21.54 -4.04 -3.54
C SER A 76 20.44 -4.79 -2.81
N ILE A 77 19.43 -5.24 -3.55
CA ILE A 77 18.28 -5.96 -3.02
C ILE A 77 18.33 -7.37 -3.57
N ILE A 78 18.22 -8.36 -2.68
CA ILE A 78 18.07 -9.77 -3.01
C ILE A 78 16.63 -10.11 -2.76
N CYS A 79 15.96 -10.63 -3.77
CA CYS A 79 14.56 -10.99 -3.69
C CYS A 79 14.30 -12.27 -4.47
N ALA A 80 13.14 -12.85 -4.22
CA ALA A 80 12.61 -13.95 -4.99
C ALA A 80 11.21 -13.60 -5.48
N SER A 81 10.82 -14.13 -6.63
CA SER A 81 9.56 -13.81 -7.29
C SER A 81 9.04 -15.00 -8.08
N GLY A 82 7.72 -15.16 -8.10
CA GLY A 82 7.05 -16.11 -8.99
C GLY A 82 6.96 -15.65 -10.45
N ALA A 83 7.38 -14.43 -10.77
CA ALA A 83 7.46 -13.96 -12.15
C ALA A 83 8.72 -14.52 -12.83
N ASP A 84 8.60 -14.98 -14.07
CA ASP A 84 9.76 -15.40 -14.85
C ASP A 84 10.68 -14.19 -15.19
N PRO A 85 11.95 -14.42 -15.60
CA PRO A 85 12.91 -13.34 -15.84
C PRO A 85 12.45 -12.30 -16.86
N VAL A 86 11.67 -12.70 -17.87
CA VAL A 86 11.19 -11.79 -18.92
C VAL A 86 10.09 -10.89 -18.36
N LEU A 87 9.15 -11.45 -17.60
CA LEU A 87 8.08 -10.69 -16.96
C LEU A 87 8.63 -9.78 -15.85
N PHE A 88 9.51 -10.30 -15.00
CA PHE A 88 10.16 -9.56 -13.93
C PHE A 88 10.93 -8.35 -14.48
N SER A 89 11.74 -8.56 -15.52
CA SER A 89 12.51 -7.50 -16.17
C SER A 89 11.61 -6.42 -16.77
N ARG A 90 10.49 -6.80 -17.39
CA ARG A 90 9.50 -5.85 -17.94
C ARG A 90 8.87 -4.98 -16.87
N ILE A 91 8.46 -5.58 -15.75
CA ILE A 91 7.87 -4.87 -14.60
C ILE A 91 8.88 -3.89 -14.01
N MET A 92 10.11 -4.36 -13.76
CA MET A 92 11.16 -3.55 -13.14
C MET A 92 11.65 -2.43 -14.04
N SER A 93 11.76 -2.65 -15.35
CA SER A 93 12.14 -1.63 -16.33
C SER A 93 11.11 -0.49 -16.42
N LYS A 94 9.82 -0.80 -16.20
CA LYS A 94 8.74 0.19 -16.18
C LYS A 94 8.73 1.00 -14.89
N THR A 95 8.86 0.32 -13.75
CA THR A 95 8.72 0.93 -12.43
C THR A 95 10.01 1.64 -11.98
N ALA A 96 11.17 0.99 -12.19
CA ALA A 96 12.51 1.48 -11.83
C ALA A 96 13.48 1.43 -13.04
N PRO A 97 13.37 2.34 -14.03
CA PRO A 97 14.09 2.30 -15.32
C PRO A 97 15.63 2.46 -15.26
N GLY A 98 16.24 2.44 -14.08
CA GLY A 98 17.69 2.44 -13.87
C GLY A 98 18.20 1.28 -13.00
N ALA A 99 17.34 0.32 -12.69
CA ALA A 99 17.71 -0.86 -11.93
C ALA A 99 18.45 -1.86 -12.81
N ILE A 100 19.60 -2.34 -12.35
CA ILE A 100 20.31 -3.47 -12.93
C ILE A 100 19.77 -4.74 -12.30
N LEU A 101 19.34 -5.68 -13.13
CA LEU A 101 18.72 -6.92 -12.73
C LEU A 101 19.65 -8.09 -13.06
N GLU A 102 19.89 -8.95 -12.09
CA GLU A 102 20.69 -10.16 -12.23
C GLU A 102 19.85 -11.34 -11.71
N GLU A 103 19.70 -12.37 -12.52
CA GLU A 103 19.11 -13.64 -12.08
C GLU A 103 20.16 -14.45 -11.31
N LEU A 104 19.76 -14.99 -10.16
CA LEU A 104 20.63 -15.74 -9.26
C LEU A 104 20.21 -17.20 -9.18
N SER A 105 21.19 -18.08 -8.99
CA SER A 105 20.91 -19.44 -8.53
C SER A 105 20.68 -19.47 -7.01
N PRO A 106 19.97 -20.47 -6.47
CA PRO A 106 19.76 -20.60 -5.02
C PRO A 106 21.07 -20.62 -4.21
N GLU A 107 22.12 -21.23 -4.78
CA GLU A 107 23.46 -21.29 -4.16
C GLU A 107 24.08 -19.90 -4.09
N LYS A 108 24.07 -19.15 -5.20
CA LYS A 108 24.57 -17.77 -5.24
C LYS A 108 23.79 -16.85 -4.30
N THR A 109 22.47 -17.00 -4.21
CA THR A 109 21.64 -16.25 -3.25
C THR A 109 22.09 -16.52 -1.81
N SER A 110 22.36 -17.79 -1.49
CA SER A 110 22.86 -18.20 -0.17
C SER A 110 24.25 -17.61 0.13
N GLU A 111 25.14 -17.60 -0.86
CA GLU A 111 26.47 -16.97 -0.75
C GLU A 111 26.36 -15.48 -0.49
N TYR A 112 25.46 -14.76 -1.18
CA TYR A 112 25.27 -13.33 -0.97
C TYR A 112 24.73 -13.01 0.42
N VAL A 113 23.72 -13.75 0.90
CA VAL A 113 23.16 -13.56 2.25
C VAL A 113 24.23 -13.85 3.32
N THR A 114 25.02 -14.90 3.13
CA THR A 114 26.14 -15.24 4.04
C THR A 114 27.22 -14.16 4.03
N ALA A 115 27.62 -13.68 2.84
CA ALA A 115 28.62 -12.63 2.70
C ALA A 115 28.13 -11.29 3.28
N SER A 116 26.83 -10.99 3.16
CA SER A 116 26.19 -9.81 3.77
C SER A 116 26.24 -9.89 5.30
N ALA A 117 25.89 -11.05 5.87
CA ALA A 117 25.93 -11.30 7.32
C ALA A 117 27.34 -11.18 7.92
N LEU A 118 28.37 -11.63 7.19
CA LEU A 118 29.77 -11.55 7.62
C LEU A 118 30.39 -10.15 7.49
N ARG A 119 29.89 -9.29 6.58
CA ARG A 119 30.49 -7.98 6.25
C ARG A 119 29.84 -6.79 6.98
N LYS A 120 29.26 -7.00 8.17
CA LYS A 120 28.57 -5.97 8.99
C LYS A 120 29.32 -4.64 9.13
N GLU A 121 30.66 -4.62 9.03
CA GLU A 121 31.49 -3.42 9.19
C GLU A 121 31.43 -2.41 8.01
N ASN A 122 31.07 -2.84 6.79
CA ASN A 122 31.06 -1.98 5.59
C ASN A 122 29.67 -1.60 5.08
N SER A 123 28.61 -2.06 5.75
CA SER A 123 27.22 -1.75 5.41
C SER A 123 26.70 -0.61 6.27
N ILE A 124 26.29 0.49 5.65
CA ILE A 124 25.48 1.49 6.34
C ILE A 124 24.10 0.86 6.53
N PRO A 125 23.58 0.74 7.77
CA PRO A 125 22.23 0.27 7.96
C PRO A 125 21.30 1.17 7.15
N ILE A 126 20.42 0.57 6.33
CA ILE A 126 19.31 1.32 5.74
C ILE A 126 18.63 2.00 6.93
N PRO A 127 18.54 3.35 6.93
CA PRO A 127 17.91 4.09 8.01
C PRO A 127 16.59 3.41 8.26
N ARG A 128 16.38 2.94 9.50
CA ARG A 128 15.16 2.22 9.85
C ARG A 128 14.02 3.01 9.23
N SER A 129 13.24 2.36 8.35
CA SER A 129 11.92 2.86 8.06
C SER A 129 11.33 3.19 9.42
N SER A 130 10.87 4.42 9.49
CA SER A 130 10.32 5.07 10.67
C SER A 130 9.46 4.10 11.48
N SER A 131 9.30 4.35 12.79
CA SER A 131 8.64 3.47 13.77
C SER A 131 7.46 2.68 13.18
N MET A 132 7.12 1.50 13.70
CA MET A 132 5.93 0.74 13.28
C MET A 132 4.68 1.63 13.09
N GLN A 133 4.58 2.69 13.90
CA GLN A 133 3.64 3.79 13.76
C GLN A 133 3.70 4.52 12.41
N SER A 134 4.87 4.89 11.89
CA SER A 134 5.05 5.48 10.57
C SER A 134 4.86 4.52 9.39
N VAL A 135 5.10 3.22 9.58
CA VAL A 135 4.69 2.20 8.58
C VAL A 135 3.17 2.07 8.54
N MET A 136 2.52 2.09 9.70
CA MET A 136 1.06 2.17 9.79
C MET A 136 0.53 3.48 9.19
N GLU A 137 1.15 4.63 9.46
CA GLU A 137 0.82 5.90 8.82
C GLU A 137 0.98 5.80 7.29
N SER A 138 2.05 5.19 6.79
CA SER A 138 2.28 5.02 5.35
C SER A 138 1.20 4.13 4.72
N ARG A 139 0.82 3.03 5.38
CA ARG A 139 -0.29 2.16 4.95
C ARG A 139 -1.62 2.94 4.94
N THR A 140 -1.89 3.68 5.99
CA THR A 140 -3.08 4.52 6.15
C THR A 140 -3.17 5.59 5.06
N VAL A 141 -2.06 6.27 4.75
CA VAL A 141 -1.98 7.25 3.66
C VAL A 141 -2.22 6.60 2.30
N LEU A 142 -1.63 5.43 2.02
CA LEU A 142 -1.87 4.71 0.78
C LEU A 142 -3.32 4.25 0.63
N LEU A 143 -3.94 3.78 1.71
CA LEU A 143 -5.35 3.40 1.74
C LEU A 143 -6.26 4.62 1.52
N SER A 144 -5.95 5.75 2.14
CA SER A 144 -6.68 7.02 1.91
C SER A 144 -6.59 7.41 0.44
N LEU A 145 -5.38 7.46 -0.13
CA LEU A 145 -5.18 7.80 -1.55
C LEU A 145 -5.93 6.87 -2.49
N LEU A 146 -6.01 5.57 -2.20
CA LEU A 146 -6.80 4.63 -2.98
C LEU A 146 -8.30 4.96 -2.94
N ILE A 147 -8.84 5.23 -1.76
CA ILE A 147 -10.25 5.60 -1.58
C ILE A 147 -10.55 6.92 -2.31
N GLU A 148 -9.69 7.91 -2.15
CA GLU A 148 -9.80 9.22 -2.79
C GLU A 148 -9.71 9.10 -4.32
N TYR A 149 -8.79 8.30 -4.85
CA TYR A 149 -8.70 8.06 -6.28
C TYR A 149 -9.98 7.43 -6.85
N ARG A 150 -10.56 6.46 -6.15
CA ARG A 150 -11.83 5.82 -6.57
C ARG A 150 -13.00 6.79 -6.53
N ALA A 151 -13.06 7.64 -5.50
CA ALA A 151 -14.04 8.71 -5.41
C ALA A 151 -13.84 9.78 -6.50
N LEU A 152 -12.60 10.14 -6.82
CA LEU A 152 -12.27 11.06 -7.91
C LEU A 152 -12.73 10.51 -9.27
N ILE A 153 -12.55 9.21 -9.53
CA ILE A 153 -13.10 8.58 -10.74
C ILE A 153 -14.62 8.75 -10.77
N ALA A 154 -15.32 8.56 -9.65
CA ALA A 154 -16.77 8.74 -9.58
C ALA A 154 -17.19 10.21 -9.81
N GLU A 155 -16.43 11.17 -9.28
CA GLU A 155 -16.57 12.60 -9.56
C GLU A 155 -16.42 12.88 -11.07
N CYS A 156 -15.36 12.35 -11.70
CA CYS A 156 -15.07 12.53 -13.12
C CYS A 156 -16.10 11.83 -14.03
N LYS A 157 -16.66 10.67 -13.63
CA LYS A 157 -17.70 9.98 -14.40
C LYS A 157 -18.91 10.86 -14.67
N SER A 158 -19.28 11.74 -13.73
CA SER A 158 -20.38 12.70 -13.93
C SER A 158 -20.11 13.74 -15.04
N PHE A 159 -18.86 13.92 -15.47
CA PHE A 159 -18.48 14.78 -16.60
C PHE A 159 -18.40 14.01 -17.94
N ILE A 160 -18.34 12.69 -17.91
CA ILE A 160 -18.06 11.82 -19.07
C ILE A 160 -19.34 11.12 -19.59
N GLU A 161 -20.50 11.34 -18.97
CA GLU A 161 -21.81 10.87 -19.47
C GLU A 161 -22.28 11.61 -20.74
N SER A 162 -21.42 11.66 -21.76
CA SER A 162 -21.79 11.84 -23.16
C SER A 162 -21.40 10.67 -24.06
N ASP A 163 -20.67 9.65 -23.60
CA ASP A 163 -20.60 8.39 -24.35
C ASP A 163 -20.28 7.16 -23.51
N ARG A 164 -20.92 6.06 -23.89
CA ARG A 164 -20.90 4.76 -23.25
C ARG A 164 -19.48 4.22 -23.04
N VAL A 165 -18.91 4.44 -21.86
CA VAL A 165 -17.84 3.58 -21.33
C VAL A 165 -18.29 3.05 -19.98
N SER A 166 -19.12 2.01 -20.05
CA SER A 166 -19.31 1.11 -18.92
C SER A 166 -17.97 0.43 -18.65
N PHE A 167 -17.24 0.95 -17.67
CA PHE A 167 -16.15 0.19 -17.05
C PHE A 167 -16.78 -1.01 -16.36
N GLN A 168 -17.00 -2.09 -17.11
CA GLN A 168 -17.17 -3.42 -16.56
C GLN A 168 -15.86 -3.73 -15.83
N ASN A 169 -15.90 -3.64 -14.50
CA ASN A 169 -14.91 -4.28 -13.63
C ASN A 169 -15.15 -5.80 -13.68
N ASP A 170 -14.99 -6.39 -14.86
CA ASP A 170 -14.84 -7.83 -15.02
C ASP A 170 -13.34 -8.11 -15.07
N GLY A 171 -12.82 -8.83 -14.06
CA GLY A 171 -11.47 -9.37 -14.11
C GLY A 171 -10.56 -9.11 -12.91
N LEU A 172 -11.06 -8.78 -11.73
CA LEU A 172 -10.30 -9.10 -10.52
C LEU A 172 -10.54 -10.58 -10.20
N SER A 173 -9.71 -11.43 -10.81
CA SER A 173 -9.58 -12.84 -10.47
C SER A 173 -9.44 -13.01 -8.94
N GLU A 174 -10.09 -14.04 -8.41
CA GLU A 174 -10.20 -14.45 -6.99
C GLU A 174 -8.84 -14.76 -6.32
N THR A 175 -7.90 -13.82 -6.32
CA THR A 175 -6.75 -13.87 -5.44
C THR A 175 -7.20 -13.38 -4.07
N SER A 176 -7.14 -14.29 -3.09
CA SER A 176 -7.58 -14.19 -1.70
C SER A 176 -6.83 -13.15 -0.86
N SER A 177 -6.73 -11.90 -1.32
CA SER A 177 -6.29 -10.79 -0.48
C SER A 177 -7.52 -10.10 0.13
N ASN A 178 -7.93 -10.54 1.31
CA ASN A 178 -8.93 -9.84 2.11
C ASN A 178 -8.28 -8.59 2.71
N LEU A 179 -8.18 -7.50 1.94
CA LEU A 179 -7.77 -6.21 2.46
C LEU A 179 -8.99 -5.58 3.16
N THR A 180 -9.26 -6.04 4.37
CA THR A 180 -10.28 -5.49 5.25
C THR A 180 -9.72 -4.32 6.04
N ILE A 181 -10.54 -3.28 6.20
CA ILE A 181 -10.24 -2.12 7.03
C ILE A 181 -11.46 -1.79 7.90
N PRO A 182 -11.27 -1.36 9.15
CA PRO A 182 -12.38 -0.98 10.01
C PRO A 182 -13.02 0.32 9.53
N PHE A 183 -14.34 0.30 9.41
CA PHE A 183 -15.17 1.46 9.13
C PHE A 183 -16.03 1.76 10.35
N LEU A 184 -16.11 3.04 10.71
CA LEU A 184 -17.15 3.53 11.59
C LEU A 184 -18.41 3.78 10.76
N PHE A 185 -19.49 3.11 11.14
CA PHE A 185 -20.83 3.31 10.60
C PHE A 185 -21.66 4.18 11.54
N PHE A 186 -22.33 5.17 10.98
CA PHE A 186 -23.11 6.16 11.71
C PHE A 186 -24.33 6.60 10.89
N GLU A 187 -25.31 7.18 11.56
CA GLU A 187 -26.57 7.61 10.94
C GLU A 187 -26.64 9.12 10.81
N VAL A 188 -27.10 9.60 9.66
CA VAL A 188 -27.46 11.01 9.43
C VAL A 188 -28.77 11.04 8.67
N ASP A 189 -29.80 11.68 9.22
CA ASP A 189 -31.12 11.83 8.61
C ASP A 189 -31.74 10.48 8.14
N GLY A 190 -31.59 9.41 8.93
CA GLY A 190 -32.13 8.09 8.55
C GLY A 190 -31.23 7.27 7.61
N ILE A 191 -30.06 7.78 7.24
CA ILE A 191 -29.17 7.18 6.24
C ILE A 191 -27.86 6.72 6.87
N VAL A 192 -27.52 5.46 6.62
CA VAL A 192 -26.25 4.87 7.06
C VAL A 192 -25.09 5.41 6.24
N HIS A 193 -24.13 6.00 6.93
CA HIS A 193 -22.86 6.49 6.42
C HIS A 193 -21.72 5.64 6.96
N GLY A 194 -20.62 5.60 6.21
CA GLY A 194 -19.41 4.88 6.60
C GLY A 194 -18.17 5.72 6.31
N ILE A 195 -17.27 5.81 7.29
CA ILE A 195 -15.95 6.42 7.16
C ILE A 195 -14.88 5.44 7.69
N PRO A 196 -13.73 5.28 7.02
CA PRO A 196 -12.63 4.49 7.57
C PRO A 196 -12.20 5.02 8.95
N GLU A 197 -12.12 4.14 9.94
CA GLU A 197 -11.83 4.52 11.33
C GLU A 197 -10.51 5.29 11.45
N PHE A 198 -9.50 4.91 10.66
CA PHE A 198 -8.19 5.56 10.67
C PHE A 198 -8.20 7.02 10.18
N GLN A 199 -9.28 7.48 9.54
CA GLN A 199 -9.43 8.88 9.14
C GLN A 199 -10.03 9.75 10.25
N ILE A 200 -10.47 9.15 11.36
CA ILE A 200 -11.06 9.82 12.51
C ILE A 200 -9.97 10.14 13.52
N GLU A 201 -9.92 11.39 13.99
CA GLU A 201 -9.03 11.83 15.07
C GLU A 201 -9.68 11.66 16.45
N SER A 202 -10.94 12.05 16.58
CA SER A 202 -11.68 11.89 17.84
C SER A 202 -13.20 11.93 17.61
N MET A 203 -13.94 11.46 18.61
CA MET A 203 -15.39 11.60 18.67
C MET A 203 -15.80 12.29 19.97
N SER A 204 -16.81 13.15 19.90
CA SER A 204 -17.33 13.86 21.06
C SER A 204 -18.86 13.97 20.99
N LEU A 205 -19.50 14.10 22.14
CA LEU A 205 -20.93 14.42 22.19
C LEU A 205 -21.17 15.86 21.74
N GLY A 206 -22.14 16.04 20.86
CA GLY A 206 -22.63 17.33 20.41
C GLY A 206 -23.83 17.82 21.21
N GLY A 207 -24.39 18.95 20.78
CA GLY A 207 -25.65 19.47 21.33
C GLY A 207 -26.84 18.65 20.85
N GLY A 208 -27.87 18.51 21.69
CA GLY A 208 -29.13 17.89 21.28
C GLY A 208 -29.11 16.36 21.12
N GLY A 209 -28.12 15.67 21.70
CA GLY A 209 -27.99 14.20 21.62
C GLY A 209 -27.22 13.71 20.40
N GLN A 210 -26.76 14.61 19.53
CA GLN A 210 -25.96 14.27 18.35
C GLN A 210 -24.51 13.94 18.72
N HIS A 211 -23.83 13.24 17.82
CA HIS A 211 -22.41 12.92 17.91
C HIS A 211 -21.61 13.73 16.88
N ILE A 212 -20.39 14.10 17.28
CA ILE A 212 -19.45 14.87 16.46
C ILE A 212 -18.24 13.99 16.18
N ILE A 213 -17.98 13.73 14.90
CA ILE A 213 -16.81 13.00 14.41
C ILE A 213 -15.80 14.03 13.89
N HIS A 214 -14.64 14.12 14.52
CA HIS A 214 -13.52 14.98 14.09
C HIS A 214 -12.61 14.17 13.17
N VAL A 215 -12.48 14.60 11.91
CA VAL A 215 -11.59 13.98 10.93
C VAL A 215 -10.17 14.46 11.14
N ALA A 216 -9.20 13.55 11.12
CA ALA A 216 -7.80 13.89 11.25
C ALA A 216 -7.34 14.86 10.16
N TYR A 217 -6.59 15.88 10.57
CA TYR A 217 -6.16 17.00 9.72
C TYR A 217 -5.52 16.56 8.39
N ILE A 218 -4.75 15.47 8.42
CA ILE A 218 -4.03 14.93 7.26
C ILE A 218 -4.94 14.41 6.13
N PHE A 219 -6.22 14.15 6.40
CA PHE A 219 -7.20 13.64 5.42
C PHE A 219 -8.23 14.70 4.99
N GLY A 220 -8.10 15.93 5.49
CA GLY A 220 -9.03 17.03 5.26
C GLY A 220 -9.74 17.42 6.56
N PRO A 221 -9.36 18.53 7.22
CA PRO A 221 -9.92 18.91 8.51
C PRO A 221 -11.42 19.21 8.38
N ARG A 222 -12.24 18.33 8.93
CA ARG A 222 -13.69 18.38 8.82
C ARG A 222 -14.33 17.85 10.09
N VAL A 223 -15.53 18.33 10.33
CA VAL A 223 -16.39 17.86 11.40
C VAL A 223 -17.64 17.28 10.74
N VAL A 224 -17.97 16.04 11.08
CA VAL A 224 -19.21 15.39 10.66
C VAL A 224 -20.13 15.32 11.86
N LEU A 225 -21.34 15.87 11.70
CA LEU A 225 -22.42 15.73 12.68
C LEU A 225 -23.23 14.49 12.30
N CYS A 226 -23.55 13.67 13.29
CA CYS A 226 -24.34 12.46 13.11
C CYS A 226 -25.34 12.29 14.25
N ASP A 227 -26.45 11.64 13.94
CA ASP A 227 -27.54 11.45 14.88
C ASP A 227 -27.22 10.31 15.84
N ASP A 228 -26.60 9.23 15.34
CA ASP A 228 -26.19 8.08 16.14
C ASP A 228 -24.94 7.39 15.58
N ILE A 229 -24.19 6.72 16.46
CA ILE A 229 -23.07 5.84 16.11
C ILE A 229 -23.55 4.39 16.16
N LEU A 230 -23.49 3.70 15.02
CA LEU A 230 -24.08 2.38 14.89
C LEU A 230 -23.09 1.28 15.30
N THR A 231 -21.96 1.18 14.59
CA THR A 231 -20.97 0.12 14.82
C THR A 231 -19.63 0.44 14.16
N VAL A 232 -18.57 -0.26 14.58
CA VAL A 232 -17.34 -0.40 13.80
C VAL A 232 -17.32 -1.79 13.17
N GLN A 233 -17.14 -1.87 11.85
CA GLN A 233 -17.11 -3.14 11.12
C GLN A 233 -16.03 -3.14 10.05
N ASP A 234 -15.37 -4.28 9.90
CA ASP A 234 -14.38 -4.51 8.85
C ASP A 234 -15.03 -4.59 7.46
N VAL A 235 -14.58 -3.72 6.56
CA VAL A 235 -15.02 -3.65 5.17
C VAL A 235 -13.88 -4.07 4.26
N ASP A 236 -14.16 -5.01 3.37
CA ASP A 236 -13.26 -5.35 2.28
C ASP A 236 -13.26 -4.23 1.23
N ILE A 237 -12.19 -3.43 1.20
CA ILE A 237 -12.12 -2.25 0.34
C ILE A 237 -11.94 -2.63 -1.14
N VAL A 238 -11.39 -3.81 -1.43
CA VAL A 238 -11.17 -4.29 -2.80
C VAL A 238 -12.53 -4.59 -3.43
N HIS A 239 -13.41 -5.25 -2.67
CA HIS A 239 -14.74 -5.64 -3.12
C HIS A 239 -15.83 -4.60 -2.85
N CYS A 240 -15.54 -3.54 -2.09
CA CYS A 240 -16.40 -2.38 -1.95
C CYS A 240 -16.46 -1.62 -3.29
N GLN A 241 -17.65 -1.38 -3.85
CA GLN A 241 -17.84 -0.70 -5.12
C GLN A 241 -18.60 0.61 -4.94
N ILE A 242 -18.02 1.72 -5.42
CA ILE A 242 -18.72 3.01 -5.53
C ILE A 242 -19.68 2.94 -6.72
N GLN A 243 -20.98 3.03 -6.44
CA GLN A 243 -22.05 2.95 -7.41
C GLN A 243 -22.27 4.31 -8.10
N LYS A 244 -22.43 5.36 -7.30
CA LYS A 244 -22.68 6.73 -7.79
C LYS A 244 -22.28 7.78 -6.77
N LYS A 245 -22.02 8.99 -7.26
CA LYS A 245 -21.90 10.19 -6.44
C LYS A 245 -23.29 10.62 -5.96
N ILE A 246 -23.43 10.93 -4.68
CA ILE A 246 -24.63 11.54 -4.10
C ILE A 246 -24.45 13.07 -4.09
N LYS A 247 -23.37 13.51 -3.44
CA LYS A 247 -22.91 14.89 -3.41
C LYS A 247 -21.38 14.88 -3.24
N LYS A 248 -20.73 16.04 -3.38
CA LYS A 248 -19.27 16.12 -3.27
C LYS A 248 -18.78 15.52 -1.94
N GLY A 249 -17.90 14.52 -2.01
CA GLY A 249 -17.39 13.80 -0.83
C GLY A 249 -18.31 12.73 -0.23
N TYR A 250 -19.48 12.47 -0.82
CA TYR A 250 -20.44 11.44 -0.38
C TYR A 250 -20.85 10.55 -1.56
N TYR A 251 -20.64 9.24 -1.42
CA TYR A 251 -20.81 8.28 -2.51
C TYR A 251 -21.61 7.07 -2.07
N GLU A 252 -22.58 6.62 -2.88
CA GLU A 252 -23.27 5.35 -2.62
C GLU A 252 -22.28 4.21 -2.87
N ALA A 253 -22.04 3.38 -1.86
CA ALA A 253 -21.13 2.25 -1.90
C ALA A 253 -21.86 0.94 -1.55
N ARG A 254 -21.35 -0.18 -2.09
CA ARG A 254 -21.89 -1.53 -1.84
C ARG A 254 -20.74 -2.51 -1.62
N VAL A 255 -20.82 -3.33 -0.56
CA VAL A 255 -19.88 -4.44 -0.33
C VAL A 255 -20.49 -5.73 -0.89
N LYS A 256 -19.71 -6.53 -1.63
CA LYS A 256 -20.20 -7.75 -2.30
C LYS A 256 -20.24 -9.01 -1.41
N ASN A 257 -19.69 -8.98 -0.19
CA ASN A 257 -19.32 -10.21 0.54
C ASN A 257 -20.32 -10.72 1.59
N THR A 258 -21.46 -10.08 1.80
CA THR A 258 -22.50 -10.58 2.73
C THR A 258 -23.81 -10.88 2.00
N ARG A 259 -24.53 -11.91 2.46
CA ARG A 259 -25.75 -12.45 1.84
C ARG A 259 -26.89 -11.43 1.69
N GLU A 260 -26.76 -10.27 2.33
CA GLU A 260 -27.46 -9.04 1.99
C GLU A 260 -26.40 -7.98 1.75
N ALA A 261 -26.41 -7.38 0.56
CA ALA A 261 -25.43 -6.35 0.28
C ALA A 261 -25.87 -5.05 0.95
N GLU A 262 -25.30 -4.76 2.11
CA GLU A 262 -25.51 -3.51 2.82
C GLU A 262 -24.98 -2.36 1.95
N LYS A 263 -25.92 -1.49 1.55
CA LYS A 263 -25.61 -0.21 0.92
C LYS A 263 -25.37 0.80 2.01
N PHE A 264 -24.36 1.63 1.84
CA PHE A 264 -24.08 2.75 2.73
C PHE A 264 -23.53 3.93 1.95
N VAL A 265 -23.51 5.10 2.57
CA VAL A 265 -22.89 6.30 2.02
C VAL A 265 -21.44 6.38 2.49
N LEU A 266 -20.50 6.12 1.58
CA LEU A 266 -19.08 6.31 1.81
C LEU A 266 -18.78 7.82 1.89
N VAL A 267 -18.21 8.24 3.01
CA VAL A 267 -17.71 9.60 3.23
C VAL A 267 -16.22 9.64 2.89
N VAL A 268 -15.82 10.57 2.02
CA VAL A 268 -14.41 10.79 1.64
C VAL A 268 -14.01 12.21 2.04
N PRO A 269 -13.35 12.38 3.20
CA PRO A 269 -13.16 13.71 3.79
C PRO A 269 -12.39 14.72 2.95
N SER A 270 -11.43 14.27 2.13
CA SER A 270 -10.63 15.17 1.29
C SER A 270 -11.43 15.90 0.21
N PHE A 271 -12.65 15.42 -0.08
CA PHE A 271 -13.56 16.05 -1.04
C PHE A 271 -14.74 16.80 -0.40
N LEU A 272 -14.89 16.76 0.93
CA LEU A 272 -15.92 17.53 1.65
C LEU A 272 -15.68 19.04 1.54
#